data_AF-A0A392QN64-F1
#
_entry.id   AF-A0A392QN64-F1
#
_cell.length_a   1.000
_cell.length_b   1.000
_cell.length_c   1.000
_cell.angle_alpha   90.00
_cell.angle_beta   90.00
_cell.angle_gamma   90.00
#
_symmetry.space_group_name_H-M   'P 1'
#
loop_
_entity.id
_entity.type
_entity.pdbx_description
1 polymer ?
#
loop_
_entity_poly.entity_id
_entity_poly.type
_entity_poly.pdbx_seq_one_letter_code
_entity_poly.pdbx_strand_id
1 'polypeptide(L)' 'ECRSKHDTPSLFPHSRGILTALKDQGIQTAIASKSPTPHIATTFLDKLNITSMFAAKVC' A
#
# COMPACT_ATOMS: atom_id res chain seq x y z
N GLU A 1 -15.78 -1.46 -6.86
CA GLU A 1 -15.71 -0.28 -5.98
C GLU A 1 -14.96 0.82 -6.72
N CYS A 2 -15.64 1.87 -7.17
CA CYS A 2 -15.01 2.98 -7.88
C CYS A 2 -14.44 3.97 -6.85
N ARG A 3 -13.21 3.75 -6.39
CA ARG A 3 -12.48 4.72 -5.55
C ARG A 3 -11.98 5.86 -6.44
N SER A 4 -12.16 7.09 -5.99
CA SER A 4 -11.61 8.26 -6.67
C SER A 4 -10.16 8.51 -6.24
N LYS A 5 -9.32 9.00 -7.15
CA LYS A 5 -7.96 9.47 -6.82
C LYS A 5 -7.93 10.61 -5.79
N HIS A 6 -9.05 11.30 -5.56
CA HIS A 6 -9.14 12.39 -4.58
C HIS A 6 -9.51 11.91 -3.17
N ASP A 7 -9.95 10.65 -3.03
CA ASP A 7 -10.27 10.06 -1.72
C ASP A 7 -9.01 10.05 -0.83
N THR A 8 -9.20 10.25 0.48
CA THR A 8 -8.11 10.21 1.46
C THR A 8 -8.08 8.83 2.10
N PRO A 9 -7.11 7.97 1.73
CA PRO A 9 -6.98 6.66 2.35
C PRO A 9 -6.47 6.77 3.78
N SER A 10 -6.82 5.79 4.60
CA SER A 10 -6.25 5.57 5.93
C SER A 10 -5.80 4.12 6.06
N LEU A 11 -4.76 3.87 6.85
CA LEU A 11 -4.35 2.52 7.21
C LEU A 11 -5.27 1.96 8.30
N PHE A 12 -5.45 0.64 8.29
CA PHE A 12 -6.01 -0.02 9.46
C PHE A 12 -5.08 0.18 10.66
N PRO A 13 -5.62 0.13 11.89
CA PRO A 13 -4.81 0.18 13.10
C PRO A 13 -3.65 -0.83 13.02
N HIS A 14 -2.47 -0.40 13.47
CA HIS A 14 -1.24 -1.19 13.53
C HIS A 14 -0.62 -1.64 12.19
N SER A 15 -1.28 -1.47 11.03
CA SER A 15 -0.72 -1.92 9.74
C SER A 15 0.67 -1.34 9.47
N ARG A 16 0.89 -0.06 9.79
CA ARG A 16 2.21 0.58 9.64
C ARG A 16 3.27 -0.05 10.53
N GLY A 17 2.93 -0.37 11.78
CA GLY A 17 3.85 -1.03 12.71
C GLY A 17 4.25 -2.41 12.21
N ILE A 18 3.29 -3.20 11.74
CA ILE A 18 3.51 -4.53 11.18
C ILE A 18 4.41 -4.45 9.93
N LEU A 19 4.07 -3.59 8.97
CA LEU A 19 4.88 -3.41 7.75
C LEU A 19 6.31 -2.96 8.06
N THR A 20 6.48 -2.10 9.08
CA THR A 20 7.80 -1.63 9.52
C THR A 20 8.60 -2.78 10.13
N ALA A 21 7.99 -3.57 11.03
CA ALA A 21 8.64 -4.72 11.65
C ALA A 21 9.07 -5.76 10.61
N LEU A 22 8.23 -6.07 9.63
CA LEU A 22 8.58 -6.99 8.55
C LEU A 22 9.78 -6.49 7.74
N LYS A 23 9.79 -5.20 7.39
CA LYS A 23 10.91 -4.57 6.67
C LYS A 23 12.20 -4.60 7.48
N ASP A 24 12.13 -4.29 8.77
CA ASP A 24 13.29 -4.28 9.69
C ASP A 24 13.90 -5.69 9.86
N GLN A 25 13.05 -6.73 9.87
CA GLN A 25 13.47 -8.12 9.87
C GLN A 25 13.96 -8.63 8.50
N GLY A 26 14.04 -7.77 7.47
CA GLY A 26 14.48 -8.13 6.12
C GLY A 26 13.48 -9.01 5.35
N ILE A 27 12.22 -9.08 5.80
CA ILE A 27 11.18 -9.88 5.14
C ILE A 27 10.64 -9.11 3.94
N GLN A 28 10.75 -9.70 2.76
CA GLN A 28 10.22 -9.12 1.53
C GLN A 28 8.70 -9.19 1.52
N THR A 29 8.05 -8.03 1.46
CA THR A 29 6.58 -7.94 1.36
C THR A 29 6.17 -7.51 -0.05
N ALA A 30 5.03 -8.01 -0.52
CA ALA A 30 4.43 -7.62 -1.78
C ALA A 30 2.97 -7.21 -1.56
N ILE A 31 2.45 -6.35 -2.42
CA ILE A 31 1.05 -5.93 -2.40
C ILE A 31 0.32 -6.36 -3.66
N ALA A 32 -0.87 -6.92 -3.48
CA ALA A 32 -1.80 -7.28 -4.54
C ALA A 32 -3.06 -6.43 -4.40
N SER A 33 -3.40 -5.67 -5.42
CA SER A 33 -4.60 -4.84 -5.47
C SER A 33 -5.57 -5.38 -6.51
N LYS A 34 -6.86 -5.42 -6.18
CA LYS A 34 -7.95 -5.72 -7.13
C LYS A 34 -8.54 -4.45 -7.76
N SER A 35 -7.86 -3.31 -7.60
CA SER A 35 -8.34 -2.06 -8.19
C SER A 35 -8.30 -2.17 -9.72
N PRO A 36 -9.40 -1.90 -10.43
CA PRO A 36 -9.42 -1.95 -11.91
C PRO A 36 -8.56 -0.84 -12.54
N THR A 37 -8.01 0.08 -11.75
CA THR A 37 -7.22 1.21 -12.22
C THR A 37 -5.90 1.28 -11.44
N PRO A 38 -4.79 0.75 -11.99
CA PRO A 38 -3.53 0.58 -11.25
C PRO A 38 -2.92 1.90 -10.76
N HIS A 39 -3.18 3.00 -11.47
CA HIS A 39 -2.78 4.34 -11.06
C HIS A 39 -3.48 4.80 -9.76
N ILE A 40 -4.74 4.41 -9.53
CA ILE A 40 -5.49 4.74 -8.31
C ILE A 40 -4.88 3.99 -7.12
N ALA A 41 -4.60 2.70 -7.28
CA ALA A 41 -3.90 1.91 -6.25
C ALA A 41 -2.54 2.53 -5.90
N THR A 42 -1.75 2.90 -6.92
CA THR A 42 -0.45 3.55 -6.70
C THR A 42 -0.58 4.89 -6.00
N THR A 43 -1.56 5.72 -6.38
CA THR A 43 -1.84 7.01 -5.73
C THR A 43 -2.16 6.82 -4.24
N PHE A 44 -2.92 5.79 -3.88
CA PHE A 44 -3.26 5.51 -2.49
C PHE A 44 -2.03 5.11 -1.67
N LEU A 45 -1.16 4.26 -2.22
CA LEU A 45 0.08 3.86 -1.54
C LEU A 45 1.04 5.03 -1.32
N ASP A 46 1.08 5.95 -2.28
CA ASP A 46 1.87 7.17 -2.21
C ASP A 46 1.35 8.12 -1.13
N LYS A 47 0.03 8.38 -1.13
CA LYS A 47 -0.65 9.17 -0.08
C LYS A 47 -0.41 8.61 1.33
N LEU A 48 -0.35 7.29 1.47
CA LEU A 48 -0.09 6.61 2.75
C LEU A 48 1.41 6.55 3.10
N ASN A 49 2.29 6.95 2.18
CA ASN A 49 3.74 6.91 2.31
C ASN A 49 4.26 5.51 2.69
N ILE A 50 3.73 4.47 2.05
CA ILE A 50 4.12 3.07 2.30
C ILE A 50 4.66 2.35 1.05
N THR A 51 4.72 3.01 -0.10
CA THR A 51 5.20 2.41 -1.36
C THR A 51 6.58 1.77 -1.23
N SER A 52 7.50 2.37 -0.47
CA SER A 52 8.87 1.87 -0.22
C SER A 52 8.93 0.67 0.76
N MET A 53 7.79 0.23 1.30
CA MET A 53 7.73 -0.93 2.19
C MET A 53 7.57 -2.24 1.42
N PHE A 54 7.19 -2.19 0.14
CA PHE A 54 6.92 -3.36 -0.69
C PHE A 54 8.05 -3.58 -1.71
N ALA A 55 8.52 -4.81 -1.83
CA ALA A 55 9.50 -5.25 -2.83
C ALA A 55 8.85 -5.44 -4.21
N ALA A 56 7.57 -5.79 -4.25
CA ALA A 56 6.81 -5.99 -5.49
C ALA A 56 5.37 -5.49 -5.36
N LYS A 57 4.80 -5.07 -6.49
CA LYS A 57 3.42 -4.58 -6.61
C LYS A 57 2.74 -5.28 -7.77
N VAL A 58 1.56 -5.86 -7.53
CA VAL A 58 0.66 -6.38 -8.56
C VAL A 58 -0.64 -5.59 -8.45
N CYS A 59 -0.91 -4.75 -9.44
CA CYS A 59 -2.05 -3.84 -9.48
C CYS A 59 -2.85 -4.04 -10.76
#